data_AF-A0A6N7M5U4-F1
#
_entry.id   AF-A0A6N7M5U4-F1
#
_cell.length_a   1.000
_cell.length_b   1.000
_cell.length_c   1.000
_cell.angle_alpha   90.00
_cell.angle_beta   90.00
_cell.angle_gamma   90.00
#
_symmetry.space_group_name_H-M   'P 1'
#
loop_
_entity.id
_entity.type
_entity.pdbx_description
1 polymer ?
#
loop_
_entity_poly.entity_id
_entity_poly.type
_entity_poly.pdbx_seq_one_letter_code
_entity_poly.pdbx_strand_id
1 'polypeptide(L)'
;MNNLEFLLVVDRKKSSNQASQARVADLLVNKKLGMLLKSSFNPGRVVEHFTTQDSWLVIEGREGREILLPMPHLYRLDQGFELKLLELAIDEQRELIKKLNACECRDKMEEIDILVNILKGKLMEEERLIYSRRVLYLLRKFAFRKYRREFENAYEWLSELSEDSPEFFAGVGQGLTPLARLAAARFNG
;
A
#
# COMPACT_ATOMS: atom_id res chain seq x y z
N MET A 1 -6.96 -0.13 9.01
CA MET A 1 -6.71 -1.16 10.04
C MET A 1 -7.69 -2.29 9.84
N ASN A 2 -7.24 -3.40 9.27
CA ASN A 2 -7.89 -4.69 9.46
C ASN A 2 -7.23 -5.29 10.70
N ASN A 3 -7.97 -5.54 11.78
CA ASN A 3 -7.49 -6.44 12.82
C ASN A 3 -7.57 -7.85 12.26
N LEU A 4 -6.41 -8.46 12.04
CA LEU A 4 -6.29 -9.84 11.60
C LEU A 4 -5.76 -10.64 12.78
N GLU A 5 -6.61 -11.53 13.29
CA GLU A 5 -6.27 -12.48 14.33
C GLU A 5 -5.86 -13.80 13.69
N PHE A 6 -4.70 -14.33 14.05
CA PHE A 6 -4.23 -15.63 13.59
C PHE A 6 -4.48 -16.66 14.69
N LEU A 7 -5.34 -17.65 14.41
CA LEU A 7 -5.54 -18.79 15.29
C LEU A 7 -4.53 -19.90 14.92
N LEU A 8 -3.50 -20.07 15.75
CA LEU A 8 -2.59 -21.20 15.67
C LEU A 8 -3.14 -22.34 16.54
N VAL A 9 -3.63 -23.41 15.91
CA VAL A 9 -4.04 -24.63 16.62
C VAL A 9 -2.86 -25.58 16.68
N VAL A 10 -2.35 -25.83 17.88
CA VAL A 10 -1.20 -26.72 18.12
C VAL A 10 -1.67 -27.98 18.84
N ASP A 11 -1.44 -29.15 18.24
CA ASP A 11 -1.67 -30.43 18.89
C ASP A 11 -0.59 -30.69 19.94
N ARG A 12 -0.97 -30.61 21.23
CA ARG A 12 -0.06 -30.79 22.37
C ARG A 12 0.38 -32.24 22.58
N LYS A 13 -0.22 -33.21 21.88
CA LYS A 13 0.14 -34.64 22.01
C LYS A 13 1.39 -35.03 21.20
N LYS A 14 1.86 -34.15 20.30
CA LYS A 14 3.09 -34.34 19.53
C LYS A 14 4.14 -33.34 20.02
N SER A 15 5.34 -33.81 20.35
CA SER A 15 6.44 -32.90 20.69
C SER A 15 6.78 -32.03 19.47
N SER A 16 6.93 -30.72 19.68
CA SER A 16 7.34 -29.84 18.58
C SER A 16 8.77 -30.17 18.20
N ASN A 17 8.96 -30.81 17.04
CA ASN A 17 10.30 -30.97 16.48
C ASN A 17 10.71 -29.67 15.77
N GLN A 18 12.02 -29.45 15.66
CA GLN A 18 12.62 -28.26 15.06
C GLN A 18 12.12 -28.04 13.62
N ALA A 19 11.86 -29.12 12.89
CA ALA A 19 11.29 -29.09 11.54
C ALA A 19 9.86 -28.53 11.48
N SER A 20 9.01 -28.80 12.48
CA SER A 20 7.66 -28.24 12.55
C SER A 20 7.67 -26.76 12.89
N GLN A 21 8.59 -26.32 13.75
CA GLN A 21 8.78 -24.90 14.05
C GLN A 21 9.27 -24.12 12.83
N ALA A 22 10.21 -24.68 12.07
CA ALA A 22 10.68 -24.08 10.82
C ALA A 22 9.54 -23.91 9.80
N ARG A 23 8.71 -24.94 9.59
CA ARG A 23 7.55 -24.86 8.68
C ARG A 23 6.54 -23.79 9.07
N VAL A 24 6.29 -23.59 10.36
CA VAL A 24 5.41 -22.51 10.83
C VAL A 24 6.04 -21.14 10.57
N ALA A 25 7.34 -20.99 10.80
CA ALA A 25 8.06 -19.76 10.51
C ALA A 25 8.00 -19.40 9.01
N ASP A 26 8.22 -20.39 8.13
CA ASP A 26 8.15 -20.20 6.68
C ASP A 26 6.75 -19.80 6.21
N LEU A 27 5.70 -20.41 6.78
CA LEU A 27 4.31 -20.04 6.51
C LEU A 27 4.03 -18.58 6.87
N LEU A 28 4.53 -18.13 8.04
CA LEU A 28 4.33 -16.75 8.50
C LEU A 28 5.05 -15.75 7.59
N VAL A 29 6.26 -16.06 7.14
CA VAL A 29 7.01 -15.24 6.17
C VAL A 29 6.22 -15.10 4.86
N ASN A 30 5.77 -16.21 4.28
CA ASN A 30 5.01 -16.21 3.03
C ASN A 30 3.70 -15.41 3.14
N LYS A 31 2.98 -15.57 4.26
CA LYS A 31 1.74 -14.81 4.51
C LYS A 31 2.01 -13.32 4.62
N LYS A 32 3.06 -12.93 5.35
CA LYS A 32 3.41 -11.52 5.55
C LYS A 32 3.88 -10.87 4.26
N LEU A 33 4.67 -11.56 3.46
CA LEU A 33 5.06 -11.12 2.12
C LEU A 33 3.82 -10.92 1.24
N GLY A 34 2.89 -11.88 1.21
CA GLY A 34 1.64 -11.78 0.44
C GLY A 34 0.73 -10.63 0.87
N MET A 35 0.81 -10.18 2.12
CA MET A 35 0.13 -8.97 2.58
C MET A 35 0.83 -7.71 2.06
N LEU A 36 2.16 -7.65 2.18
CA LEU A 36 2.97 -6.51 1.73
C LEU A 36 2.85 -6.26 0.22
N LEU A 37 2.72 -7.31 -0.59
CA LEU A 37 2.44 -7.17 -2.03
C LEU A 37 1.13 -6.43 -2.34
N LYS A 38 0.21 -6.36 -1.38
CA LYS A 38 -1.07 -5.65 -1.51
C LYS A 38 -1.07 -4.32 -0.77
N SER A 39 -0.02 -4.01 -0.01
CA SER A 39 0.11 -2.76 0.73
C SER A 39 0.40 -1.57 -0.20
N SER A 40 0.42 -0.40 0.41
CA SER A 40 0.84 0.85 -0.22
C SER A 40 2.03 1.39 0.57
N PHE A 41 3.01 1.94 -0.13
CA PHE A 41 4.28 2.35 0.42
C PHE A 41 4.53 3.84 0.18
N ASN A 42 5.33 4.44 1.06
CA ASN A 42 5.81 5.79 0.92
C ASN A 42 7.07 5.79 0.03
N PRO A 43 7.04 6.43 -1.16
CA PRO A 43 8.16 6.44 -2.09
C PRO A 43 9.46 6.94 -1.44
N GLY A 44 9.41 7.99 -0.62
CA GLY A 44 10.57 8.53 0.09
C GLY A 44 11.26 7.49 0.97
N ARG A 45 10.48 6.77 1.77
CA ARG A 45 11.01 5.68 2.61
C ARG A 45 11.52 4.50 1.78
N VAL A 46 10.90 4.22 0.63
CA VAL A 46 11.39 3.18 -0.29
C VAL A 46 12.80 3.52 -0.78
N VAL A 47 13.05 4.75 -1.24
CA VAL A 47 14.39 5.16 -1.72
C VAL A 47 15.44 5.18 -0.60
N GLU A 48 15.03 5.42 0.65
CA GLU A 48 15.93 5.37 1.81
C GLU A 48 16.37 3.94 2.17
N HIS A 49 15.49 2.95 1.97
CA HIS A 49 15.73 1.58 2.41
C HIS A 49 16.20 0.62 1.30
N PHE A 50 15.99 1.00 0.03
CA PHE A 50 16.24 0.15 -1.13
C PHE A 50 16.94 0.89 -2.26
N THR A 51 17.78 0.14 -2.98
CA THR A 51 18.22 0.54 -4.31
C THR A 51 17.04 0.51 -5.25
N THR A 52 16.88 1.57 -6.05
CA THR A 52 15.79 1.71 -7.02
C THR A 52 16.35 2.05 -8.39
N GLN A 53 15.70 1.57 -9.44
CA GLN A 53 15.98 1.90 -10.83
C GLN A 53 14.65 2.29 -11.48
N ASP A 54 14.42 3.59 -11.65
CA ASP A 54 13.14 4.15 -12.10
C ASP A 54 11.94 3.61 -11.27
N SER A 55 11.06 2.82 -11.91
CA SER A 55 9.89 2.19 -11.29
C SER A 55 10.17 0.76 -10.84
N TRP A 56 11.42 0.42 -10.52
CA TRP A 56 11.83 -0.91 -10.07
C TRP A 56 12.52 -0.86 -8.71
N LEU A 57 12.13 -1.78 -7.85
CA LEU A 57 12.86 -2.10 -6.62
C LEU A 57 13.92 -3.15 -6.95
N VAL A 58 15.17 -2.88 -6.60
CA VAL A 58 16.29 -3.80 -6.83
C VAL A 58 16.57 -4.56 -5.54
N ILE A 59 16.41 -5.88 -5.57
CA ILE A 59 16.70 -6.77 -4.46
C ILE A 59 17.90 -7.64 -4.83
N GLU A 60 18.93 -7.66 -3.99
CA GLU A 60 20.01 -8.62 -4.12
C GLU A 60 19.51 -10.02 -3.73
N GLY A 61 19.54 -10.94 -4.68
CA GLY A 61 19.27 -12.35 -4.46
C GLY A 61 20.55 -13.17 -4.30
N ARG A 62 20.39 -14.49 -4.24
CA ARG A 62 21.50 -15.43 -4.11
C ARG A 62 22.53 -15.26 -5.22
N GLU A 63 23.81 -15.46 -4.86
CA GLU A 63 24.95 -15.42 -5.78
C GLU A 63 25.14 -14.06 -6.49
N GLY A 64 24.63 -12.97 -5.90
CA GLY A 64 24.78 -11.62 -6.45
C GLY A 64 23.86 -11.33 -7.64
N ARG A 65 22.83 -12.15 -7.88
CA ARG A 65 21.82 -11.86 -8.90
C ARG A 65 20.85 -10.80 -8.40
N GLU A 66 20.63 -9.77 -9.20
CA GLU A 66 19.60 -8.77 -8.91
C GLU A 66 18.22 -9.27 -9.32
N ILE A 67 17.26 -9.17 -8.41
CA ILE A 67 15.83 -9.37 -8.65
C ILE A 67 15.19 -8.00 -8.77
N LEU A 68 14.66 -7.71 -9.96
CA LEU A 68 13.90 -6.50 -10.22
C LEU A 68 12.41 -6.75 -9.97
N LEU A 69 11.85 -5.99 -9.04
CA LEU A 69 10.42 -6.00 -8.72
C LEU A 69 9.79 -4.70 -9.23
N PRO A 70 8.84 -4.75 -10.17
CA PRO A 70 8.20 -3.54 -10.64
C PRO A 70 7.35 -2.94 -9.52
N MET A 71 7.54 -1.65 -9.34
CA MET A 71 6.91 -0.84 -8.32
C MET A 71 6.59 0.53 -8.92
N PRO A 72 5.51 0.67 -9.71
CA PRO A 72 5.13 1.93 -10.32
C PRO A 72 5.12 3.09 -9.31
N HIS A 73 5.86 4.15 -9.62
CA HIS A 73 6.07 5.32 -8.76
C HIS A 73 6.56 5.01 -7.34
N LEU A 74 7.18 3.84 -7.13
CA LEU A 74 7.62 3.32 -5.84
C LEU A 74 6.51 3.27 -4.78
N TYR A 75 5.26 3.17 -5.22
CA TYR A 75 4.07 3.26 -4.36
C TYR A 75 3.46 1.91 -4.05
N ARG A 76 3.37 1.00 -5.03
CA ARG A 76 2.85 -0.36 -4.85
C ARG A 76 3.64 -1.33 -5.70
N LEU A 77 3.90 -2.51 -5.15
CA LEU A 77 4.48 -3.61 -5.91
C LEU A 77 3.43 -4.15 -6.88
N ASP A 78 3.87 -4.45 -8.10
CA ASP A 78 3.03 -5.14 -9.07
C ASP A 78 2.85 -6.62 -8.68
N GLN A 79 1.76 -7.23 -9.16
CA GLN A 79 1.47 -8.64 -8.91
C GLN A 79 2.23 -9.54 -9.89
N GLY A 80 2.40 -10.83 -9.55
CA GLY A 80 3.03 -11.82 -10.43
C GLY A 80 4.51 -12.09 -10.16
N PHE A 81 5.08 -11.46 -9.12
CA PHE A 81 6.48 -11.65 -8.70
C PHE A 81 6.59 -12.52 -7.44
N GLU A 82 5.48 -13.07 -6.95
CA GLU A 82 5.42 -13.93 -5.76
C GLU A 82 6.40 -15.10 -5.88
N LEU A 83 6.43 -15.75 -7.04
CA LEU A 83 7.30 -16.90 -7.28
C LEU A 83 8.79 -16.53 -7.22
N LYS A 84 9.17 -15.37 -7.76
CA LYS A 84 10.57 -14.89 -7.70
C LYS A 84 10.99 -14.58 -6.26
N LEU A 85 10.07 -14.06 -5.45
CA LEU A 85 10.34 -13.79 -4.04
C LEU A 85 10.50 -15.08 -3.21
N LEU A 86 9.89 -16.19 -3.64
CA LEU A 86 10.09 -17.50 -3.01
C LEU A 86 11.47 -18.10 -3.31
N GLU A 87 12.18 -17.63 -4.34
CA GLU A 87 13.55 -18.07 -4.67
C GLU A 87 14.60 -17.48 -3.70
N LEU A 88 14.26 -16.38 -3.01
CA LEU A 88 15.11 -15.78 -1.97
C LEU A 88 15.30 -16.74 -0.79
N ALA A 89 16.48 -16.70 -0.18
CA ALA A 89 16.69 -17.38 1.10
C ALA A 89 15.76 -16.81 2.18
N ILE A 90 15.40 -17.63 3.16
CA ILE A 90 14.42 -17.25 4.19
C ILE A 90 14.86 -16.00 4.98
N ASP A 91 16.16 -15.82 5.21
CA ASP A 91 16.68 -14.65 5.92
C ASP A 91 16.66 -13.39 5.04
N GLU A 92 16.86 -13.53 3.73
CA GLU A 92 16.69 -12.43 2.76
C GLU A 92 15.21 -12.01 2.68
N GLN A 93 14.29 -12.99 2.66
CA GLN A 93 12.85 -12.71 2.70
C GLN A 93 12.46 -11.96 3.99
N ARG A 94 13.03 -12.34 5.14
CA ARG A 94 12.79 -11.66 6.42
C ARG A 94 13.30 -10.22 6.42
N GLU A 95 14.49 -9.99 5.89
CA GLU A 95 15.04 -8.63 5.79
C GLU A 95 14.25 -7.78 4.80
N LEU A 96 13.85 -8.34 3.65
CA LEU A 96 12.95 -7.69 2.70
C LEU A 96 11.64 -7.28 3.38
N ILE A 97 11.00 -8.21 4.11
CA ILE A 97 9.77 -7.94 4.85
C ILE A 97 9.99 -6.81 5.86
N LYS A 98 11.08 -6.84 6.63
CA LYS A 98 11.40 -5.81 7.63
C LYS A 98 11.50 -4.43 6.98
N LYS A 99 12.27 -4.30 5.89
CA LYS A 99 12.42 -3.06 5.14
C LYS A 99 11.10 -2.59 4.52
N LEU A 100 10.33 -3.49 3.91
CA LEU A 100 9.01 -3.16 3.34
C LEU A 100 8.04 -2.66 4.41
N ASN A 101 7.97 -3.28 5.60
CA ASN A 101 7.11 -2.78 6.69
C ASN A 101 7.52 -1.35 7.11
N ALA A 102 8.82 -1.04 7.13
CA ALA A 102 9.29 0.31 7.46
C ALA A 102 8.85 1.35 6.42
N CYS A 103 8.61 0.92 5.18
CA CYS A 103 8.18 1.77 4.07
C CYS A 103 6.65 1.90 3.94
N GLU A 104 5.85 1.06 4.60
CA GLU A 104 4.37 1.08 4.46
C GLU A 104 3.78 2.44 4.86
N CYS A 105 2.75 2.88 4.12
CA CYS A 105 1.94 4.03 4.54
C CYS A 105 1.37 3.78 5.94
N ARG A 106 1.60 4.73 6.85
CA ARG A 106 1.17 4.71 8.25
C ARG A 106 -0.35 4.69 8.35
N ASP A 107 -1.00 5.48 7.50
CA ASP A 107 -2.44 5.55 7.41
C ASP A 107 -2.92 5.91 6.01
N LYS A 108 -4.24 6.04 5.86
CA LYS A 108 -4.89 6.35 4.58
C LYS A 108 -4.74 7.81 4.17
N MET A 109 -4.48 8.73 5.11
CA MET A 109 -4.23 10.14 4.76
C MET A 109 -2.85 10.27 4.15
N GLU A 110 -1.82 9.65 4.74
CA GLU A 110 -0.49 9.60 4.12
C GLU A 110 -0.56 8.95 2.72
N GLU A 111 -1.39 7.91 2.56
CA GLU A 111 -1.62 7.30 1.24
C GLU A 111 -2.27 8.28 0.24
N ILE A 112 -3.23 9.10 0.68
CA ILE A 112 -3.83 10.15 -0.17
C ILE A 112 -2.77 11.19 -0.57
N ASP A 113 -1.95 11.65 0.37
CA ASP A 113 -0.89 12.64 0.12
C ASP A 113 0.10 12.16 -0.94
N ILE A 114 0.51 10.89 -0.85
CA ILE A 114 1.37 10.25 -1.84
C ILE A 114 0.69 10.21 -3.22
N LEU A 115 -0.57 9.79 -3.28
CA LEU A 115 -1.31 9.72 -4.54
C LEU A 115 -1.51 11.09 -5.18
N VAL A 116 -1.73 12.15 -4.39
CA VAL A 116 -1.81 13.52 -4.89
C VAL A 116 -0.48 13.94 -5.52
N ASN A 117 0.65 13.59 -4.92
CA ASN A 117 1.96 13.85 -5.51
C ASN A 117 2.19 13.06 -6.80
N ILE A 118 1.76 11.79 -6.84
CA ILE A 118 1.83 10.98 -8.07
C ILE A 118 0.98 11.59 -9.19
N LEU A 119 -0.22 12.08 -8.88
CA LEU A 119 -1.14 12.70 -9.85
C LEU A 119 -0.54 13.97 -10.48
N LYS A 120 0.28 14.73 -9.76
CA LYS A 120 1.00 15.90 -10.32
C LYS A 120 2.11 15.50 -11.30
N GLY A 121 2.46 14.22 -11.36
CA GLY A 121 3.46 13.67 -12.28
C GLY A 121 2.96 13.53 -13.72
N LYS A 122 3.90 13.13 -14.58
CA LYS A 122 3.61 12.72 -15.95
C LYS A 122 3.03 11.30 -15.92
N LEU A 123 1.72 11.20 -16.12
CA LEU A 123 0.97 9.95 -16.11
C LEU A 123 0.26 9.75 -17.44
N MET A 124 0.08 8.50 -17.85
CA MET A 124 -0.91 8.16 -18.87
C MET A 124 -2.32 8.42 -18.35
N GLU A 125 -3.28 8.64 -19.25
CA GLU A 125 -4.67 8.93 -18.88
C GLU A 125 -5.29 7.80 -18.03
N GLU A 126 -4.99 6.54 -18.38
CA GLU A 126 -5.46 5.36 -17.64
C GLU A 126 -4.92 5.32 -16.20
N GLU A 127 -3.63 5.60 -16.02
CA GLU A 127 -2.99 5.65 -14.69
C GLU A 127 -3.57 6.78 -13.85
N ARG A 128 -3.73 7.96 -14.46
CA ARG A 128 -4.36 9.13 -13.81
C ARG A 128 -5.76 8.78 -13.30
N LEU A 129 -6.55 8.06 -14.10
CA LEU A 129 -7.88 7.61 -13.71
C LEU A 129 -7.84 6.59 -12.56
N ILE A 130 -6.90 5.64 -12.59
CA ILE A 130 -6.71 4.64 -11.52
C ILE A 130 -6.38 5.33 -10.19
N TYR A 131 -5.41 6.25 -10.18
CA TYR A 131 -5.00 6.95 -8.96
C TYR A 131 -6.07 7.91 -8.46
N SER A 132 -6.77 8.62 -9.36
CA SER A 132 -7.92 9.46 -8.98
C SER A 132 -9.02 8.66 -8.28
N ARG A 133 -9.38 7.48 -8.83
CA ARG A 133 -10.36 6.57 -8.20
C ARG A 133 -9.87 6.06 -6.85
N ARG A 134 -8.56 5.80 -6.70
CA ARG A 134 -7.98 5.34 -5.44
C ARG A 134 -8.06 6.42 -4.36
N VAL A 135 -7.76 7.68 -4.69
CA VAL A 135 -7.92 8.83 -3.77
C VAL A 135 -9.35 8.90 -3.25
N LEU A 136 -10.34 8.85 -4.14
CA LEU A 136 -11.76 8.90 -3.78
C LEU A 136 -12.19 7.69 -2.93
N TYR A 137 -11.68 6.50 -3.24
CA TYR A 137 -11.91 5.29 -2.45
C TYR A 137 -11.38 5.43 -1.02
N LEU A 138 -10.19 6.00 -0.85
CA LEU A 138 -9.58 6.23 0.46
C LEU A 138 -10.33 7.30 1.24
N LEU A 139 -10.66 8.43 0.61
CA LEU A 139 -11.44 9.51 1.21
C LEU A 139 -12.81 9.01 1.71
N ARG A 140 -13.45 8.10 0.96
CA ARG A 140 -14.71 7.46 1.37
C ARG A 140 -14.60 6.71 2.71
N LYS A 141 -13.42 6.28 3.12
CA LYS A 141 -13.21 5.63 4.43
C LYS A 141 -13.30 6.60 5.60
N PHE A 142 -13.20 7.91 5.36
CA PHE A 142 -13.38 8.96 6.35
C PHE A 142 -14.82 9.52 6.36
N ALA A 143 -15.67 9.13 5.41
CA ALA A 143 -17.09 9.49 5.36
C ALA A 143 -17.93 8.73 6.41
N PHE A 144 -17.55 8.83 7.69
CA PHE A 144 -18.24 8.32 8.88
C PHE A 144 -18.16 9.36 9.98
N ARG A 145 -19.19 9.45 10.83
CA ARG A 145 -19.34 10.50 11.84
C ARG A 145 -18.11 10.72 12.74
N LYS A 146 -17.42 9.64 13.15
CA LYS A 146 -16.22 9.72 13.99
C LYS A 146 -14.99 10.33 13.31
N TYR A 147 -14.97 10.43 11.99
CA TYR A 147 -13.85 10.97 11.19
C TYR A 147 -14.26 12.23 10.42
N ARG A 148 -15.30 12.92 10.91
CA ARG A 148 -15.91 14.05 10.21
C ARG A 148 -14.90 15.15 9.89
N ARG A 149 -14.07 15.51 10.86
CA ARG A 149 -13.06 16.57 10.71
C ARG A 149 -12.02 16.20 9.67
N GLU A 150 -11.52 14.96 9.72
CA GLU A 150 -10.55 14.45 8.75
C GLU A 150 -11.13 14.42 7.33
N PHE A 151 -12.41 14.04 7.20
CA PHE A 151 -13.11 14.09 5.92
C PHE A 151 -13.28 15.52 5.40
N GLU A 152 -13.77 16.44 6.22
CA GLU A 152 -14.02 17.84 5.83
C GLU A 152 -12.72 18.53 5.39
N ASN A 153 -11.65 18.40 6.17
CA ASN A 153 -10.34 18.94 5.82
C ASN A 153 -9.78 18.36 4.51
N ALA A 154 -9.87 17.03 4.34
CA ALA A 154 -9.37 16.37 3.13
C ALA A 154 -10.23 16.72 1.91
N TYR A 155 -11.54 16.89 2.09
CA TYR A 155 -12.46 17.29 1.03
C TYR A 155 -12.19 18.72 0.54
N GLU A 156 -12.03 19.66 1.46
CA GLU A 156 -11.69 21.05 1.16
C GLU A 156 -10.38 21.13 0.37
N TRP A 157 -9.31 20.53 0.91
CA TRP A 157 -8.01 20.49 0.26
C TRP A 157 -8.03 19.86 -1.14
N LEU A 158 -8.73 18.73 -1.33
CA LEU A 158 -8.84 18.09 -2.64
C LEU A 158 -9.73 18.87 -3.61
N SER A 159 -10.68 19.65 -3.10
CA SER A 159 -11.53 20.52 -3.93
C SER A 159 -10.71 21.70 -4.46
N GLU A 160 -9.96 22.37 -3.59
CA GLU A 160 -9.02 23.44 -3.96
C GLU A 160 -8.04 22.96 -5.03
N LEU A 161 -7.39 21.79 -4.82
CA LEU A 161 -6.50 21.21 -5.83
C LEU A 161 -7.18 20.92 -7.16
N SER A 162 -8.46 20.52 -7.14
CA SER A 162 -9.23 20.23 -8.35
C SER A 162 -9.60 21.48 -9.14
N GLU A 163 -9.76 22.62 -8.45
CA GLU A 163 -10.04 23.92 -9.04
C GLU A 163 -8.76 24.59 -9.56
N ASP A 164 -7.68 24.55 -8.77
CA ASP A 164 -6.40 25.20 -9.09
C ASP A 164 -5.59 24.48 -10.16
N SER A 165 -5.76 23.16 -10.30
CA SER A 165 -4.99 22.35 -11.26
C SER A 165 -5.84 21.25 -11.89
N PRO A 166 -6.89 21.61 -12.65
CA PRO A 166 -7.86 20.67 -13.21
C PRO A 166 -7.21 19.65 -14.16
N GLU A 167 -6.11 19.99 -14.82
CA GLU A 167 -5.36 19.09 -15.70
C GLU A 167 -4.85 17.83 -14.99
N PHE A 168 -4.57 17.92 -13.68
CA PHE A 168 -4.12 16.78 -12.89
C PHE A 168 -5.26 16.09 -12.15
N PHE A 169 -6.25 16.86 -11.70
CA PHE A 169 -7.22 16.46 -10.67
C PHE A 169 -8.68 16.43 -11.12
N ALA A 170 -9.00 16.68 -12.39
CA ALA A 170 -10.39 16.65 -12.89
C ALA A 170 -11.16 15.38 -12.49
N GLY A 171 -10.51 14.21 -12.56
CA GLY A 171 -11.10 12.93 -12.15
C GLY A 171 -11.41 12.83 -10.65
N VAL A 172 -10.60 13.48 -9.80
CA VAL A 172 -10.87 13.60 -8.37
C VAL A 172 -12.05 14.54 -8.16
N GLY A 173 -12.00 15.76 -8.73
CA GLY A 173 -13.04 16.77 -8.61
C GLY A 173 -14.44 16.26 -8.97
N GLN A 174 -14.58 15.54 -10.08
CA GLN A 174 -15.84 14.91 -10.50
C GLN A 174 -16.41 13.93 -9.44
N GLY A 175 -15.54 13.22 -8.72
CA GLY A 175 -15.92 12.24 -7.70
C GLY A 175 -16.14 12.81 -6.30
N LEU A 176 -15.72 14.05 -6.03
CA LEU A 176 -15.88 14.68 -4.72
C LEU A 176 -17.35 14.97 -4.38
N THR A 177 -18.12 15.50 -5.33
CA THR A 177 -19.56 15.83 -5.14
C THR A 177 -20.43 14.66 -4.68
N PRO A 178 -20.45 13.49 -5.35
CA PRO A 178 -21.24 12.35 -4.87
C PRO A 178 -20.75 11.85 -3.51
N LEU A 179 -19.45 12.01 -3.20
CA LEU A 179 -18.89 11.59 -1.93
C LEU A 179 -19.30 12.52 -0.77
N ALA A 180 -19.34 13.83 -1.00
CA ALA A 180 -19.86 14.80 -0.03
C ALA A 180 -21.32 14.52 0.34
N ARG A 181 -22.16 14.19 -0.65
CA ARG A 181 -23.57 13.80 -0.41
C ARG A 181 -23.67 12.55 0.46
N LEU A 182 -22.84 11.54 0.20
CA LEU A 182 -22.78 10.33 1.02
C LEU A 182 -22.34 10.63 2.46
N ALA A 183 -21.33 11.48 2.63
CA ALA A 183 -20.82 11.86 3.94
C ALA A 183 -21.87 12.63 4.75
N ALA A 184 -22.53 13.63 4.14
CA ALA A 184 -23.60 14.41 4.78
C ALA A 184 -24.74 13.51 5.29
N ALA A 185 -25.19 12.55 4.48
CA ALA A 185 -26.23 11.59 4.89
C ALA A 185 -25.81 10.76 6.12
N ARG A 186 -24.52 10.41 6.23
CA ARG A 186 -23.98 9.63 7.35
C ARG A 186 -23.63 10.45 8.59
N PHE A 187 -23.40 11.75 8.45
CA PHE A 187 -23.11 12.64 9.56
C PHE A 187 -24.38 13.05 10.32
N ASN A 188 -25.49 13.15 9.59
CA ASN A 188 -26.80 13.55 10.12
C ASN A 188 -27.66 12.36 10.59
N GLY A 189 -27.34 11.13 10.18
CA GLY A 189 -27.86 9.89 10.77
C GLY A 189 -27.16 9.54 12.07
#